data_AF-A0A0J9VJ90-F1
#
_entry.id   AF-A0A0J9VJ90-F1
#
_cell.length_a   1.000
_cell.length_b   1.000
_cell.length_c   1.000
_cell.angle_alpha   90.00
_cell.angle_beta   90.00
_cell.angle_gamma   90.00
#
_symmetry.space_group_name_H-M   'P 1'
#
loop_
_entity.id
_entity.type
_entity.pdbx_description
1 polymer ?
#
loop_
_entity_poly.entity_id
_entity_poly.type
_entity_poly.pdbx_seq_one_letter_code
_entity_poly.pdbx_strand_id
1 'polypeptide(L)'
;SFFYDLYNLYPSHFDIDDKFLDDIKYFPDPILKYVALYFYYNYLAAKDYFAPNSYNNNFACNNLNRWLDQHKSFFTHSEKCKYNTKQWDMHIEPLWER
;
A
#
# COMPACT_ATOMS: atom_id res chain seq x y z
N SER A 1 5.95 -11.20 -12.65
CA SER A 1 6.57 -10.05 -13.37
C SER A 1 7.39 -9.30 -12.35
N PHE A 2 8.50 -8.65 -12.73
CA PHE A 2 9.43 -8.05 -11.76
C PHE A 2 8.75 -7.30 -10.60
N PHE A 3 7.83 -6.37 -10.90
CA PHE A 3 7.12 -5.61 -9.85
C PHE A 3 6.11 -6.43 -9.05
N TYR A 4 5.46 -7.43 -9.66
CA TYR A 4 4.62 -8.36 -8.91
C TYR A 4 5.44 -9.13 -7.88
N ASP A 5 6.62 -9.61 -8.28
CA ASP A 5 7.50 -10.36 -7.39
C ASP A 5 8.04 -9.44 -6.29
N LEU A 6 8.49 -8.22 -6.65
CA LEU A 6 8.96 -7.19 -5.72
C LEU A 6 7.92 -6.84 -4.65
N TYR A 7 6.68 -6.56 -5.04
CA TYR A 7 5.62 -6.11 -4.11
C TYR A 7 5.03 -7.23 -3.25
N ASN A 8 5.39 -8.49 -3.51
CA ASN A 8 5.01 -9.65 -2.72
C ASN A 8 6.21 -10.29 -2.00
N LEU A 9 7.34 -9.57 -1.88
CA LEU A 9 8.44 -9.98 -1.03
C LEU A 9 8.09 -9.78 0.45
N TYR A 10 8.59 -10.69 1.29
CA TYR A 10 8.49 -10.64 2.74
C TYR A 10 9.89 -10.44 3.34
N PRO A 11 10.40 -9.19 3.38
CA PRO A 11 11.74 -8.96 3.89
C PRO A 11 11.79 -9.24 5.39
N SER A 12 12.93 -9.75 5.86
CA SER A 12 13.17 -9.96 7.30
C SER A 12 13.43 -8.66 8.05
N HIS A 13 13.69 -7.56 7.33
CA HIS A 13 13.96 -6.24 7.87
C HIS A 13 13.30 -5.15 7.02
N PHE A 14 12.70 -4.16 7.67
CA PHE A 14 12.08 -3.01 7.03
C PHE A 14 12.88 -1.76 7.35
N ASP A 15 13.42 -1.11 6.32
CA ASP A 15 14.03 0.22 6.42
C ASP A 15 12.92 1.27 6.18
N ILE A 16 12.24 1.65 7.27
CA ILE A 16 11.05 2.52 7.27
C ILE A 16 11.22 3.60 8.33
N ASP A 17 10.75 4.82 8.05
CA ASP A 17 10.75 5.93 8.99
C ASP A 17 9.96 5.60 10.27
N ASP A 18 10.60 5.75 11.44
CA ASP A 18 9.98 5.56 12.76
C ASP A 18 8.70 6.37 12.94
N LYS A 19 8.61 7.57 12.32
CA LYS A 19 7.39 8.38 12.35
C LYS A 19 6.24 7.70 11.64
N PHE A 20 6.51 7.03 10.51
CA PHE A 20 5.48 6.28 9.80
C PHE A 20 5.01 5.07 10.63
N LEU A 21 5.95 4.38 11.28
CA LEU A 21 5.63 3.28 12.20
C LEU A 21 4.78 3.78 13.39
N ASP A 22 5.10 4.95 13.93
CA ASP A 22 4.36 5.60 15.00
C ASP A 22 2.95 6.02 14.60
N ASP A 23 2.72 6.35 13.33
CA ASP A 23 1.38 6.65 12.82
C ASP A 23 0.53 5.39 12.67
N ILE A 24 1.07 4.34 12.02
CA ILE A 24 0.30 3.14 11.70
C ILE A 24 0.07 2.25 12.92
N LYS A 25 0.85 2.38 14.00
CA LYS A 25 0.67 1.56 15.22
C LYS A 25 -0.72 1.67 15.82
N TYR A 26 -1.40 2.80 15.62
CA TYR A 26 -2.75 3.08 16.11
C TYR A 26 -3.87 2.61 15.19
N PHE A 27 -3.55 2.01 14.03
CA PHE A 27 -4.59 1.48 13.16
C PHE A 27 -5.37 0.38 13.90
N PRO A 28 -6.70 0.34 13.77
CA PRO A 28 -7.53 -0.54 14.59
C PRO A 28 -7.41 -2.02 14.18
N ASP A 29 -7.01 -2.28 12.94
CA ASP A 29 -6.98 -3.61 12.35
C ASP A 29 -5.54 -4.02 11.94
N PRO A 30 -5.06 -5.23 12.29
CA PRO A 30 -3.73 -5.70 11.90
C PRO A 30 -3.53 -5.84 10.39
N ILE A 31 -4.59 -6.11 9.62
CA ILE A 31 -4.56 -6.14 8.15
C ILE A 31 -4.30 -4.73 7.62
N LEU A 32 -4.93 -3.71 8.19
CA LEU A 32 -4.66 -2.31 7.80
C LEU A 32 -3.22 -1.90 8.11
N LYS A 33 -2.68 -2.31 9.27
CA LYS A 33 -1.26 -2.09 9.61
C LYS A 33 -0.34 -2.75 8.59
N TYR A 34 -0.62 -4.01 8.26
CA TYR A 34 0.12 -4.76 7.26
C TYR A 34 0.08 -4.05 5.90
N VAL A 35 -1.10 -3.67 5.42
CA VAL A 35 -1.25 -2.99 4.13
C VAL A 35 -0.49 -1.67 4.13
N ALA A 36 -0.60 -0.86 5.18
CA ALA A 36 0.09 0.43 5.27
C ALA A 36 1.62 0.27 5.28
N LEU A 37 2.13 -0.67 6.09
CA LEU A 37 3.57 -0.98 6.18
C LEU A 37 4.13 -1.38 4.82
N TYR A 38 3.48 -2.33 4.15
CA TYR A 38 3.94 -2.85 2.87
C TYR A 38 3.71 -1.86 1.73
N PHE A 39 2.66 -1.06 1.77
CA PHE A 39 2.45 0.01 0.81
C PHE A 39 3.60 1.02 0.84
N TYR A 40 3.98 1.49 2.04
CA TYR A 40 5.09 2.42 2.21
C TYR A 40 6.43 1.80 1.78
N TYR A 41 6.70 0.56 2.20
CA TYR A 41 7.89 -0.16 1.79
C TYR A 41 7.98 -0.33 0.26
N ASN A 42 6.88 -0.79 -0.37
CA ASN A 42 6.82 -1.02 -1.80
C ASN A 42 6.96 0.29 -2.59
N TYR A 43 6.38 1.39 -2.09
CA TYR A 43 6.59 2.72 -2.64
C TYR A 43 8.08 3.09 -2.61
N LEU A 44 8.75 2.98 -1.46
CA LEU A 44 10.17 3.29 -1.34
C LEU A 44 11.05 2.42 -2.24
N ALA A 45 10.75 1.13 -2.34
CA ALA A 45 11.49 0.19 -3.17
C ALA A 45 11.36 0.45 -4.67
N ALA A 46 10.26 1.08 -5.11
CA ALA A 46 9.96 1.30 -6.51
C ALA A 46 9.94 2.78 -6.95
N LYS A 47 10.13 3.74 -6.03
CA LYS A 47 9.99 5.18 -6.31
C LYS A 47 10.83 5.67 -7.48
N ASP A 48 12.05 5.14 -7.64
CA ASP A 48 12.97 5.53 -8.72
C ASP A 48 12.50 5.05 -10.10
N TYR A 49 11.57 4.10 -10.14
CA TYR A 49 10.92 3.62 -11.36
C TYR A 49 9.63 4.39 -11.70
N PHE A 50 9.20 5.31 -10.84
CA PHE A 50 8.01 6.12 -11.11
C PHE A 50 8.35 7.26 -12.08
N ALA A 51 7.96 7.08 -13.35
CA ALA A 51 8.13 8.10 -14.37
C ALA A 51 7.14 9.27 -14.14
N PRO A 52 7.61 10.52 -13.97
CA PRO A 52 6.76 11.67 -13.65
C PRO A 52 5.81 12.09 -14.80
N ASN A 53 6.12 11.73 -16.05
CA ASN A 53 5.44 12.26 -17.24
C ASN A 53 4.84 11.19 -18.18
N SER A 54 4.60 9.96 -17.70
CA SER A 54 3.98 8.93 -18.53
C SER A 54 2.77 8.28 -17.86
N TYR A 55 1.61 8.92 -17.98
CA TYR A 55 0.31 8.38 -17.56
C TYR A 55 0.06 6.94 -18.07
N ASN A 56 0.63 6.58 -19.22
CA ASN A 56 0.44 5.27 -19.86
C ASN A 56 1.60 4.27 -19.68
N ASN A 57 2.77 4.69 -19.16
CA ASN A 57 3.97 3.83 -19.10
C ASN A 57 4.60 3.71 -17.70
N ASN A 58 3.97 4.20 -16.63
CA ASN A 58 4.48 3.98 -15.27
C ASN A 58 4.08 2.58 -14.77
N PHE A 59 4.75 1.57 -15.34
CA PHE A 59 4.48 0.15 -15.05
C PHE A 59 4.65 -0.16 -13.55
N ALA A 60 5.63 0.45 -12.89
CA ALA A 60 5.85 0.28 -11.45
C ALA A 60 4.66 0.79 -10.62
N CYS A 61 4.18 2.01 -10.89
CA CYS A 61 3.02 2.60 -10.21
C CYS A 61 1.74 1.80 -10.50
N ASN A 62 1.50 1.42 -11.76
CA ASN A 62 0.34 0.62 -12.12
C ASN A 62 0.29 -0.73 -11.40
N ASN A 63 1.44 -1.40 -11.23
CA ASN A 63 1.50 -2.64 -10.45
C ASN A 63 1.30 -2.41 -8.95
N LEU A 64 1.76 -1.26 -8.40
CA LEU A 64 1.56 -0.93 -7.00
C LEU A 64 0.09 -0.62 -6.71
N ASN A 65 -0.57 0.15 -7.58
CA ASN A 65 -2.00 0.41 -7.51
C ASN A 65 -2.80 -0.89 -7.59
N ARG A 66 -2.43 -1.79 -8.51
CA ARG A 66 -3.06 -3.12 -8.60
C ARG A 66 -2.89 -3.93 -7.31
N TRP A 67 -1.69 -3.92 -6.71
CA TRP A 67 -1.44 -4.60 -5.43
C TRP A 67 -2.35 -4.02 -4.35
N LEU A 68 -2.50 -2.70 -4.30
CA LEU A 68 -3.33 -2.01 -3.33
C LEU A 68 -4.82 -2.32 -3.55
N ASP A 69 -5.31 -2.31 -4.80
CA ASP A 69 -6.69 -2.67 -5.16
C ASP A 69 -7.04 -4.10 -4.74
N GLN A 70 -6.10 -5.03 -4.89
CA GLN A 70 -6.28 -6.42 -4.45
C GLN A 70 -6.46 -6.49 -2.92
N HIS A 71 -5.61 -5.79 -2.17
CA HIS A 71 -5.70 -5.75 -0.71
C HIS A 71 -6.97 -5.03 -0.24
N LYS A 72 -7.40 -3.96 -0.93
CA LYS A 72 -8.69 -3.30 -0.69
C LYS A 72 -9.84 -4.28 -0.87
N SER A 73 -9.84 -5.01 -1.99
CA SER A 73 -10.88 -5.99 -2.29
C SER A 73 -10.94 -7.09 -1.24
N PHE A 74 -9.80 -7.63 -0.79
CA PHE A 74 -9.77 -8.63 0.28
C PHE A 74 -10.29 -8.09 1.61
N PHE A 75 -9.79 -6.93 2.04
CA PHE A 75 -10.16 -6.34 3.31
C PHE A 75 -11.64 -5.93 3.36
N THR A 76 -12.16 -5.35 2.28
CA THR A 76 -13.52 -4.80 2.23
C THR A 76 -14.58 -5.81 1.74
N HIS A 77 -14.18 -7.04 1.42
CA HIS A 77 -15.00 -8.02 0.72
C HIS A 77 -15.58 -7.45 -0.58
N SER A 78 -14.71 -6.88 -1.42
CA SER A 78 -15.06 -6.13 -2.62
C SER A 78 -16.12 -5.06 -2.32
N GLU A 79 -15.85 -4.24 -1.31
CA GLU A 79 -16.68 -3.12 -0.85
C GLU A 79 -18.06 -3.50 -0.27
N LYS A 80 -18.39 -4.79 -0.19
CA LYS A 80 -19.65 -5.26 0.40
C LYS A 80 -19.68 -5.07 1.92
N CYS A 81 -18.52 -5.09 2.58
CA CYS A 81 -18.41 -4.83 4.01
C CYS A 81 -18.24 -3.32 4.28
N LYS A 82 -19.36 -2.62 4.50
CA LYS A 82 -19.36 -1.16 4.73
C LYS A 82 -18.46 -0.69 5.87
N TYR A 83 -18.36 -1.48 6.95
CA TYR A 83 -17.48 -1.15 8.07
C TYR A 83 -16.02 -1.14 7.61
N ASN A 84 -15.56 -2.20 6.94
CA ASN A 84 -14.19 -2.30 6.44
C ASN A 84 -13.90 -1.27 5.34
N THR A 85 -14.85 -1.00 4.44
CA THR A 85 -14.70 0.10 3.46
C THR A 85 -14.43 1.43 4.17
N LYS A 86 -15.22 1.76 5.20
CA LYS A 86 -14.99 2.98 6.00
C LYS A 86 -13.64 2.99 6.69
N GLN A 87 -13.19 1.85 7.23
CA GLN A 87 -11.87 1.76 7.86
C GLN A 87 -10.73 1.95 6.85
N TRP A 88 -10.87 1.38 5.65
CA TRP A 88 -9.92 1.59 4.56
C TRP A 88 -9.83 3.07 4.18
N ASP A 89 -10.97 3.71 3.95
CA ASP A 89 -11.04 5.12 3.55
C ASP A 89 -10.48 6.06 4.62
N MET A 90 -10.62 5.72 5.91
CA MET A 90 -10.09 6.51 7.02
C MET A 90 -8.58 6.37 7.21
N HIS A 91 -8.00 5.21 6.89
CA HIS A 91 -6.64 4.87 7.29
C HIS A 91 -5.66 4.70 6.13
N ILE A 92 -6.11 4.18 4.99
CA ILE A 92 -5.26 3.86 3.84
C ILE A 92 -5.29 4.96 2.78
N GLU A 93 -6.48 5.46 2.41
CA GLU A 93 -6.59 6.53 1.40
C GLU A 93 -5.76 7.79 1.72
N PRO A 94 -5.67 8.26 2.99
CA PRO A 94 -4.87 9.43 3.32
C PRO A 94 -3.35 9.21 3.21
N LEU A 95 -2.85 8.00 2.96
CA LEU A 95 -1.41 7.72 2.98
C LEU A 95 -0.65 8.36 1.81
N TRP A 96 -1.30 8.57 0.66
CA TRP A 96 -0.69 9.18 -0.53
C TRP A 96 -1.13 10.64 -0.76
N GLU A 97 -1.89 11.22 0.17
CA GLU A 97 -2.15 12.67 0.23
C GLU A 97 -1.09 13.42 1.06
N ARG A 98 -0.18 12.68 1.71
CA ARG A 98 0.85 13.17 2.63
C ARG A 98 2.15 13.54 1.92
#